data_AF-A0A7S0LPA6-F1
#
_entry.id   AF-A0A7S0LPA6-F1
#
_cell.length_a   1.000
_cell.length_b   1.000
_cell.length_c   1.000
_cell.angle_alpha   90.00
_cell.angle_beta   90.00
_cell.angle_gamma   90.00
#
_symmetry.space_group_name_H-M   'P 1'
#
loop_
_entity.id
_entity.type
_entity.pdbx_description
1 polymer ?
#
loop_
_entity_poly.entity_id
_entity_poly.type
_entity_poly.pdbx_seq_one_letter_code
_entity_poly.pdbx_strand_id
1 'polypeptide(L)'
;PIGGFTREVKVADMPEGITLLRSALRTLLPAMNAQFPCFGIESLRVNEALVVKYDERSGHNCLPVHQDFSLLTLNIALSSSSDFGGGGTWFQHSGETLLSDRGEGVMHAGRIPHAGVPVTRGARYVLVLFVLSTEHPDIAGRLQAVGAALGAAGGAQDVELSTQMLEKAVSADGARDAENWSQLGHNYLYRKQLERAQRCFRTAVELSDGRDFAALCNLADVQRQLQLPEEALASLQAAMQVGPPPSTSMEHELVRTQHNAGMALLEMEAHEEAALVFESAVHQDSGATDSWAALGVCMAELGQDEAALACQRQVLQLKLQEPGTC
;
A
#
# COMPACT_ATOMS: atom_id res chain seq x y z
N PRO A 1 0.75 8.64 11.54
CA PRO A 1 0.46 9.50 10.37
C PRO A 1 1.59 9.40 9.35
N ILE A 2 1.28 8.91 8.14
CA ILE A 2 2.21 8.95 7.02
C ILE A 2 2.32 10.43 6.60
N GLY A 3 3.19 11.18 7.27
CA GLY A 3 3.34 12.62 7.04
C GLY A 3 3.80 12.89 5.61
N GLY A 4 3.15 13.83 4.93
CA GLY A 4 3.58 14.31 3.62
C GLY A 4 2.76 13.86 2.42
N PHE A 5 1.73 13.01 2.57
CA PHE A 5 0.88 12.58 1.44
C PHE A 5 -0.41 13.38 1.30
N THR A 6 -0.88 14.03 2.36
CA THR A 6 -2.14 14.77 2.38
C THR A 6 -1.99 16.11 3.10
N ARG A 7 -2.86 17.07 2.76
CA ARG A 7 -3.06 18.27 3.58
C ARG A 7 -4.28 18.08 4.45
N GLU A 8 -4.07 18.00 5.75
CA GLU A 8 -5.12 17.79 6.73
C GLU A 8 -5.20 18.92 7.74
N VAL A 9 -6.41 19.19 8.22
CA VAL A 9 -6.68 20.14 9.30
C VAL A 9 -7.59 19.44 10.30
N LYS A 10 -7.24 19.54 11.58
CA LYS A 10 -8.08 19.00 12.65
C LYS A 10 -9.35 19.83 12.74
N VAL A 11 -10.50 19.15 12.81
CA VAL A 11 -11.81 19.81 12.95
C VAL A 11 -11.87 20.66 14.23
N ALA A 12 -11.12 20.28 15.27
CA ALA A 12 -11.00 21.04 16.52
C ALA A 12 -10.38 22.44 16.34
N ASP A 13 -9.54 22.62 15.31
CA ASP A 13 -8.85 23.87 15.03
C ASP A 13 -9.66 24.77 14.08
N MET A 14 -10.78 24.29 13.55
CA MET A 14 -11.64 25.02 12.63
C MET A 14 -12.66 25.91 13.37
N PRO A 15 -12.98 27.11 12.86
CA PRO A 15 -14.09 27.91 13.37
C PRO A 15 -15.39 27.09 13.39
N GLU A 16 -16.03 27.02 14.55
CA GLU A 16 -17.27 26.26 14.78
C GLU A 16 -17.19 24.74 14.51
N GLY A 17 -16.00 24.19 14.21
CA GLY A 17 -15.84 22.79 13.77
C GLY A 17 -16.35 21.78 14.79
N ILE A 18 -16.03 21.97 16.08
CA ILE A 18 -16.54 21.11 17.16
C ILE A 18 -18.07 21.20 17.30
N THR A 19 -18.66 22.39 17.12
CA THR A 19 -20.11 22.58 17.21
C THR A 19 -20.82 21.84 16.09
N LEU A 20 -20.32 21.99 14.85
CA LEU A 20 -20.83 21.27 13.67
C LEU A 20 -20.68 19.76 13.82
N LEU A 21 -19.51 19.29 14.25
CA LEU A 21 -19.27 17.86 14.48
C LEU A 21 -20.23 17.29 15.52
N ARG A 22 -20.42 17.96 16.67
CA ARG A 22 -21.39 17.54 17.69
C ARG A 22 -22.81 17.46 17.15
N SER A 23 -23.20 18.38 16.26
CA SER A 23 -24.51 18.32 15.60
C SER A 23 -24.61 17.09 14.70
N ALA A 24 -23.60 16.84 13.86
CA ALA A 24 -23.57 15.68 12.97
C ALA A 24 -23.58 14.34 13.72
N LEU A 25 -22.84 14.24 14.83
CA LEU A 25 -22.73 13.00 15.61
C LEU A 25 -24.07 12.51 16.19
N ARG A 26 -25.06 13.41 16.37
CA ARG A 26 -26.42 13.01 16.76
C ARG A 26 -27.10 12.10 15.74
N THR A 27 -26.71 12.19 14.48
CA THR A 27 -27.22 11.35 13.38
C THR A 27 -26.23 10.24 13.04
N LEU A 28 -24.93 10.52 13.05
CA LEU A 28 -23.90 9.57 12.65
C LEU A 28 -23.74 8.41 13.64
N LEU A 29 -23.69 8.66 14.94
CA LEU A 29 -23.47 7.59 15.93
C LEU A 29 -24.59 6.52 15.91
N PRO A 30 -25.89 6.89 15.85
CA PRO A 30 -26.96 5.90 15.66
C PRO A 30 -26.83 5.10 14.37
N ALA A 31 -26.45 5.74 13.26
CA ALA A 31 -26.25 5.05 11.98
C ALA A 31 -25.07 4.06 12.05
N MET A 32 -23.97 4.44 12.70
CA MET A 32 -22.82 3.54 12.95
C MET A 32 -23.24 2.33 13.77
N ASN A 33 -23.96 2.55 14.87
CA ASN A 33 -24.45 1.49 15.74
C ASN A 33 -25.44 0.55 15.04
N ALA A 34 -26.29 1.08 14.15
CA ALA A 34 -27.22 0.28 13.38
C ALA A 34 -26.50 -0.62 12.35
N GLN A 35 -25.44 -0.11 11.73
CA GLN A 35 -24.65 -0.87 10.75
C GLN A 35 -23.70 -1.88 11.41
N PHE A 36 -23.20 -1.57 12.61
CA PHE A 36 -22.28 -2.41 13.38
C PHE A 36 -22.84 -2.61 14.80
N PRO A 37 -23.83 -3.50 14.99
CA PRO A 37 -24.55 -3.68 16.26
C PRO A 37 -23.76 -4.43 17.35
N CYS A 38 -22.44 -4.55 17.18
CA CYS A 38 -21.53 -5.23 18.10
C CYS A 38 -20.99 -4.32 19.22
N PHE A 39 -21.33 -3.03 19.23
CA PHE A 39 -20.90 -2.06 20.24
C PHE A 39 -22.11 -1.30 20.79
N GLY A 40 -22.04 -0.83 22.04
CA GLY A 40 -23.02 0.15 22.53
C GLY A 40 -22.73 1.54 21.97
N ILE A 41 -23.75 2.28 21.52
CA ILE A 41 -23.59 3.68 21.07
C ILE A 41 -22.88 4.57 22.10
N GLU A 42 -23.13 4.31 23.39
CA GLU A 42 -22.52 5.01 24.52
C GLU A 42 -21.02 4.73 24.69
N SER A 43 -20.49 3.66 24.08
CA SER A 43 -19.06 3.34 24.09
C SER A 43 -18.28 3.99 22.96
N LEU A 44 -18.96 4.45 21.90
CA LEU A 44 -18.32 5.06 20.73
C LEU A 44 -17.82 6.48 21.00
N ARG A 45 -16.56 6.75 20.66
CA ARG A 45 -15.93 8.06 20.78
C ARG A 45 -15.18 8.40 19.50
N VAL A 46 -15.36 9.61 18.99
CA VAL A 46 -14.48 10.15 17.95
C VAL A 46 -13.14 10.46 18.60
N ASN A 47 -12.11 9.71 18.24
CA ASN A 47 -10.75 9.93 18.70
C ASN A 47 -10.13 11.12 17.95
N GLU A 48 -10.29 11.13 16.63
CA GLU A 48 -9.80 12.19 15.77
C GLU A 48 -10.79 12.48 14.64
N ALA A 49 -10.88 13.75 14.26
CA ALA A 49 -11.69 14.23 13.15
C ALA A 49 -10.85 15.19 12.30
N LEU A 50 -10.65 14.83 11.04
CA LEU A 50 -9.77 15.53 10.11
C LEU A 50 -10.55 15.94 8.86
N VAL A 51 -10.32 17.15 8.35
CA VAL A 51 -10.65 17.48 6.97
C VAL A 51 -9.39 17.33 6.14
N VAL A 52 -9.44 16.41 5.19
CA VAL A 52 -8.33 16.07 4.31
C VAL A 52 -8.60 16.64 2.92
N LYS A 53 -7.62 17.35 2.38
CA LYS A 53 -7.61 17.86 1.01
C LYS A 53 -6.68 16.99 0.16
N TYR A 54 -7.26 16.45 -0.92
CA TYR A 54 -6.53 15.87 -2.04
C TYR A 54 -6.53 16.85 -3.20
N ASP A 55 -5.36 17.16 -3.75
CA ASP A 55 -5.18 18.21 -4.75
C ASP A 55 -4.21 17.80 -5.84
N GLU A 56 -4.71 17.74 -7.07
CA GLU A 56 -3.99 17.34 -8.29
C GLU A 56 -2.63 18.06 -8.43
N ARG A 57 -2.58 19.36 -8.14
CA ARG A 57 -1.42 20.21 -8.44
C ARG A 57 -0.32 20.12 -7.38
N SER A 58 -0.68 19.71 -6.17
CA SER A 58 0.22 19.73 -5.03
C SER A 58 1.05 18.47 -4.86
N GLY A 59 0.75 17.40 -5.61
CA GLY A 59 1.30 16.06 -5.37
C GLY A 59 0.67 15.34 -4.18
N HIS A 60 -0.06 16.05 -3.31
CA HIS A 60 -0.88 15.46 -2.24
C HIS A 60 -2.27 15.08 -2.78
N ASN A 61 -2.31 14.22 -3.79
CA ASN A 61 -3.54 13.89 -4.51
C ASN A 61 -4.07 12.49 -4.23
N CYS A 62 -3.33 11.66 -3.50
CA CYS A 62 -3.73 10.32 -3.07
C CYS A 62 -3.27 10.04 -1.64
N LEU A 63 -3.73 8.93 -1.09
CA LEU A 63 -3.14 8.33 0.12
C LEU A 63 -2.91 6.85 -0.21
N PRO A 64 -1.66 6.34 -0.12
CA PRO A 64 -1.36 4.94 -0.42
C PRO A 64 -2.18 3.96 0.43
N VAL A 65 -2.14 2.67 0.09
CA VAL A 65 -2.79 1.64 0.88
C VAL A 65 -2.32 1.72 2.33
N HIS A 66 -3.28 1.81 3.24
CA HIS A 66 -3.07 1.88 4.67
C HIS A 66 -4.25 1.27 5.41
N GLN A 67 -4.08 1.15 6.72
CA GLN A 67 -5.14 0.85 7.67
C GLN A 67 -5.16 1.94 8.73
N ASP A 68 -6.32 2.09 9.36
CA ASP A 68 -6.50 3.01 10.46
C ASP A 68 -6.38 2.28 11.80
N PHE A 69 -5.94 3.03 12.82
CA PHE A 69 -5.95 2.57 14.21
C PHE A 69 -7.33 2.75 14.88
N SER A 70 -8.34 3.14 14.11
CA SER A 70 -9.72 3.28 14.56
C SER A 70 -10.41 1.92 14.60
N LEU A 71 -11.47 1.82 15.41
CA LEU A 71 -12.40 0.71 15.31
C LEU A 71 -13.23 0.85 14.03
N LEU A 72 -13.80 2.05 13.83
CA LEU A 72 -14.54 2.43 12.63
C LEU A 72 -13.97 3.73 12.06
N THR A 73 -13.90 3.80 10.74
CA THR A 73 -13.62 5.04 10.00
C THR A 73 -14.85 5.45 9.20
N LEU A 74 -15.14 6.74 9.20
CA LEU A 74 -16.18 7.34 8.39
C LEU A 74 -15.59 8.44 7.51
N ASN A 75 -15.69 8.26 6.20
CA ASN A 75 -15.27 9.22 5.18
C ASN A 75 -16.51 9.92 4.62
N ILE A 76 -16.69 11.22 4.88
CA ILE A 76 -17.81 12.03 4.37
C ILE A 76 -17.31 12.96 3.28
N ALA A 77 -17.89 12.91 2.10
CA ALA A 77 -17.53 13.78 1.00
C ALA A 77 -18.00 15.22 1.27
N LEU A 78 -17.06 16.17 1.23
CA LEU A 78 -17.36 17.60 1.37
C LEU A 78 -17.39 18.33 0.01
N SER A 79 -16.72 17.78 -0.99
CA SER A 79 -16.74 18.24 -2.38
C SER A 79 -17.79 17.51 -3.20
N SER A 80 -18.33 18.16 -4.24
CA SER A 80 -19.14 17.43 -5.22
C SER A 80 -18.23 16.68 -6.18
N SER A 81 -18.67 15.50 -6.63
CA SER A 81 -17.97 14.69 -7.63
C SER A 81 -17.76 15.43 -8.97
N SER A 82 -18.55 16.47 -9.27
CA SER A 82 -18.33 17.33 -10.44
C SER A 82 -17.11 18.25 -10.32
N ASP A 83 -16.64 18.53 -9.10
CA ASP A 83 -15.58 19.51 -8.84
C ASP A 83 -14.18 18.95 -9.06
N PHE A 84 -14.05 17.63 -9.20
CA PHE A 84 -12.78 16.94 -9.36
C PHE A 84 -12.88 15.77 -10.36
N GLY A 85 -11.74 15.16 -10.70
CA GLY A 85 -11.64 13.93 -11.49
C GLY A 85 -10.84 12.88 -10.72
N GLY A 86 -11.11 11.59 -10.99
CA GLY A 86 -10.57 10.49 -10.20
C GLY A 86 -11.13 10.49 -8.77
N GLY A 87 -10.28 10.19 -7.79
CA GLY A 87 -10.67 10.19 -6.38
C GLY A 87 -11.54 9.00 -5.97
N GLY A 88 -11.94 8.99 -4.69
CA GLY A 88 -12.67 7.90 -4.06
C GLY A 88 -11.87 7.21 -2.96
N THR A 89 -12.45 6.16 -2.40
CA THR A 89 -11.80 5.27 -1.43
C THR A 89 -11.80 3.86 -2.00
N TRP A 90 -10.62 3.31 -2.26
CA TRP A 90 -10.44 1.95 -2.75
C TRP A 90 -10.28 0.97 -1.59
N PHE A 91 -10.87 -0.23 -1.70
CA PHE A 91 -10.77 -1.28 -0.69
C PHE A 91 -10.14 -2.55 -1.25
N GLN A 92 -9.11 -3.06 -0.57
CA GLN A 92 -8.36 -4.24 -1.04
C GLN A 92 -9.22 -5.50 -1.15
N HIS A 93 -10.15 -5.68 -0.20
CA HIS A 93 -10.98 -6.89 -0.18
C HIS A 93 -11.88 -6.99 -1.42
N SER A 94 -12.52 -5.89 -1.84
CA SER A 94 -13.40 -5.90 -3.02
C SER A 94 -12.66 -5.57 -4.32
N GLY A 95 -11.52 -4.89 -4.24
CA GLY A 95 -10.85 -4.28 -5.41
C GLY A 95 -11.60 -3.06 -5.96
N GLU A 96 -12.68 -2.63 -5.30
CA GLU A 96 -13.56 -1.56 -5.79
C GLU A 96 -13.16 -0.20 -5.24
N THR A 97 -13.41 0.84 -6.03
CA THR A 97 -13.32 2.24 -5.60
C THR A 97 -14.72 2.79 -5.38
N LEU A 98 -15.01 3.22 -4.15
CA LEU A 98 -16.24 3.93 -3.82
C LEU A 98 -16.03 5.43 -3.95
N LEU A 99 -16.79 6.05 -4.86
CA LEU A 99 -16.86 7.49 -5.02
C LEU A 99 -18.18 7.98 -4.42
N SER A 100 -18.08 8.89 -3.46
CA SER A 100 -19.24 9.52 -2.79
C SER A 100 -19.40 10.95 -3.24
N ASP A 101 -20.64 11.39 -3.43
CA ASP A 101 -20.95 12.80 -3.71
C ASP A 101 -21.17 13.59 -2.41
N ARG A 102 -21.15 14.92 -2.51
CA ARG A 102 -21.20 15.82 -1.35
C ARG A 102 -22.34 15.48 -0.39
N GLY A 103 -21.99 15.20 0.87
CA GLY A 103 -22.93 14.86 1.94
C GLY A 103 -23.14 13.36 2.14
N GLU A 104 -22.74 12.53 1.18
CA GLU A 104 -22.68 11.08 1.34
C GLU A 104 -21.43 10.67 2.11
N GLY A 105 -21.46 9.48 2.71
CA GLY A 105 -20.30 8.94 3.42
C GLY A 105 -20.15 7.44 3.30
N VAL A 106 -18.89 7.00 3.36
CA VAL A 106 -18.48 5.60 3.38
C VAL A 106 -17.99 5.26 4.78
N MET A 107 -18.60 4.24 5.38
CA MET A 107 -18.24 3.73 6.70
C MET A 107 -17.61 2.35 6.58
N HIS A 108 -16.49 2.13 7.25
CA HIS A 108 -15.80 0.85 7.24
C HIS A 108 -15.09 0.57 8.58
N ALA A 109 -14.74 -0.68 8.82
CA ALA A 109 -13.82 -1.01 9.92
C ALA A 109 -12.44 -0.39 9.63
N GLY A 110 -11.82 0.21 10.65
CA GLY A 110 -10.55 0.92 10.47
C GLY A 110 -9.42 0.03 9.97
N ARG A 111 -9.44 -1.24 10.37
CA ARG A 111 -8.42 -2.25 10.00
C ARG A 111 -8.58 -2.82 8.59
N ILE A 112 -9.59 -2.42 7.82
CA ILE A 112 -9.68 -2.85 6.42
C ILE A 112 -8.64 -2.06 5.60
N PRO A 113 -7.72 -2.74 4.88
CA PRO A 113 -6.78 -2.05 3.99
C PRO A 113 -7.52 -1.28 2.90
N HIS A 114 -7.19 0.00 2.78
CA HIS A 114 -7.83 0.93 1.86
C HIS A 114 -6.87 2.02 1.40
N ALA A 115 -7.22 2.70 0.30
CA ALA A 115 -6.43 3.79 -0.25
C ALA A 115 -7.31 4.98 -0.67
N GLY A 116 -6.75 6.18 -0.61
CA GLY A 116 -7.32 7.36 -1.25
C GLY A 116 -6.88 7.38 -2.72
N VAL A 117 -7.80 7.08 -3.64
CA VAL A 117 -7.50 7.03 -5.08
C VAL A 117 -7.04 8.40 -5.58
N PRO A 118 -6.03 8.48 -6.46
CA PRO A 118 -5.52 9.75 -6.97
C PRO A 118 -6.60 10.66 -7.54
N VAL A 119 -6.61 11.92 -7.08
CA VAL A 119 -7.32 13.02 -7.72
C VAL A 119 -6.51 13.46 -8.93
N THR A 120 -7.11 13.34 -10.11
CA THR A 120 -6.48 13.64 -11.41
C THR A 120 -6.89 14.98 -11.99
N ARG A 121 -7.91 15.62 -11.40
CA ARG A 121 -8.35 16.97 -11.76
C ARG A 121 -8.91 17.67 -10.53
N GLY A 122 -8.54 18.93 -10.29
CA GLY A 122 -9.17 19.75 -9.25
C GLY A 122 -8.80 19.34 -7.83
N ALA A 123 -9.71 19.57 -6.87
CA ALA A 123 -9.48 19.29 -5.47
C ALA A 123 -10.69 18.61 -4.80
N ARG A 124 -10.42 17.57 -4.02
CA ARG A 124 -11.41 16.81 -3.25
C ARG A 124 -11.18 17.02 -1.76
N TYR A 125 -12.23 17.39 -1.05
CA TYR A 125 -12.24 17.52 0.40
C TYR A 125 -13.08 16.39 1.02
N VAL A 126 -12.54 15.75 2.04
CA VAL A 126 -13.19 14.66 2.78
C VAL A 126 -13.06 14.93 4.27
N LEU A 127 -14.17 14.78 5.01
CA LEU A 127 -14.15 14.71 6.47
C LEU A 127 -13.95 13.24 6.87
N VAL A 128 -12.88 12.96 7.60
CA VAL A 128 -12.54 11.63 8.10
C VAL A 128 -12.74 11.62 9.61
N LEU A 129 -13.57 10.70 10.10
CA LEU A 129 -13.77 10.46 11.53
C LEU A 129 -13.18 9.11 11.93
N PHE A 130 -12.24 9.12 12.87
CA PHE A 130 -11.68 7.92 13.47
C PHE A 130 -12.39 7.65 14.81
N VAL A 131 -13.16 6.57 14.85
CA VAL A 131 -14.01 6.23 16.00
C VAL A 131 -13.44 5.03 16.74
N LEU A 132 -13.37 5.13 18.06
CA LEU A 132 -12.97 4.07 18.98
C LEU A 132 -14.16 3.63 19.84
N SER A 133 -14.07 2.43 20.43
CA SER A 133 -14.98 1.99 21.49
C SER A 133 -14.23 1.83 22.80
N THR A 134 -14.83 2.28 23.90
CA THR A 134 -14.31 2.01 25.26
C THR A 134 -14.52 0.56 25.69
N GLU A 135 -15.37 -0.21 25.00
CA GLU A 135 -15.62 -1.63 25.29
C GLU A 135 -14.62 -2.56 24.57
N HIS A 136 -13.99 -2.08 23.50
CA HIS A 136 -13.05 -2.83 22.67
C HIS A 136 -11.74 -2.07 22.47
N PRO A 137 -10.86 -2.03 23.48
CA PRO A 137 -9.54 -1.42 23.33
C PRO A 137 -8.68 -2.25 22.36
N ASP A 138 -8.43 -1.73 21.16
CA ASP A 138 -7.55 -2.33 20.16
C ASP A 138 -6.07 -2.22 20.59
N ILE A 139 -5.63 -3.14 21.46
CA ILE A 139 -4.26 -3.19 21.98
C ILE A 139 -3.27 -3.50 20.86
N ALA A 140 -3.64 -4.35 19.91
CA ALA A 140 -2.76 -4.76 18.82
C ALA A 140 -2.49 -3.61 17.85
N GLY A 141 -3.53 -2.89 17.42
CA GLY A 141 -3.39 -1.70 16.59
C GLY A 141 -2.56 -0.61 17.28
N ARG A 142 -2.68 -0.45 18.60
CA ARG A 142 -1.82 0.49 19.37
C ARG A 142 -0.36 0.07 19.39
N LEU A 143 -0.07 -1.21 19.64
CA LEU A 143 1.29 -1.73 19.63
C LEU A 143 1.91 -1.62 18.24
N GLN A 144 1.13 -1.89 17.19
CA GLN A 144 1.53 -1.65 15.82
C GLN A 144 1.85 -0.18 15.56
N ALA A 145 1.00 0.76 15.98
CA ALA A 145 1.25 2.19 15.78
C ALA A 145 2.59 2.63 16.38
N VAL A 146 2.91 2.14 17.58
CA VAL A 146 4.21 2.38 18.23
C VAL A 146 5.33 1.71 17.44
N GLY A 147 5.15 0.45 17.04
CA GLY A 147 6.12 -0.30 16.25
C GLY A 147 6.45 0.38 14.91
N ALA A 148 5.44 0.77 14.15
CA ALA A 148 5.56 1.46 12.87
C ALA A 148 6.31 2.80 13.01
N ALA A 149 5.96 3.60 14.03
CA ALA A 149 6.60 4.88 14.29
C ALA A 149 8.10 4.73 14.61
N LEU A 150 8.45 3.71 15.40
CA LEU A 150 9.85 3.38 15.71
C LEU A 150 10.60 2.88 14.47
N GLY A 151 9.98 2.02 13.67
CA GLY A 151 10.58 1.50 12.44
C GLY A 151 10.89 2.63 11.44
N ALA A 152 10.00 3.60 11.30
CA ALA A 152 10.18 4.75 10.43
C ALA A 152 11.30 5.71 10.89
N ALA A 153 11.66 5.73 12.19
CA ALA A 153 12.76 6.54 12.70
C ALA A 153 14.15 6.03 12.27
N GLY A 154 14.25 4.76 11.87
CA GLY A 154 15.39 4.21 11.11
C GLY A 154 16.66 3.88 11.91
N GLY A 155 16.69 4.10 13.23
CA GLY A 155 17.82 3.68 14.08
C GLY A 155 17.82 2.18 14.34
N ALA A 156 19.00 1.54 14.44
CA ALA A 156 19.09 0.10 14.72
C ALA A 156 18.43 -0.30 16.06
N GLN A 157 18.51 0.57 17.07
CA GLN A 157 17.81 0.40 18.35
C GLN A 157 16.29 0.55 18.20
N ASP A 158 15.85 1.46 17.33
CA ASP A 158 14.42 1.69 17.07
C ASP A 158 13.79 0.51 16.33
N VAL A 159 14.53 -0.13 15.40
CA VAL A 159 14.07 -1.34 14.70
C VAL A 159 13.94 -2.53 15.67
N GLU A 160 14.83 -2.67 16.65
CA GLU A 160 14.70 -3.72 17.67
C GLU A 160 13.45 -3.50 18.52
N LEU A 161 13.25 -2.29 19.03
CA LEU A 161 12.06 -1.98 19.82
C LEU A 161 10.77 -2.10 18.99
N SER A 162 10.83 -1.69 17.72
CA SER A 162 9.75 -1.89 16.75
C SER A 162 9.40 -3.37 16.59
N THR A 163 10.42 -4.23 16.43
CA THR A 163 10.25 -5.69 16.35
C THR A 163 9.54 -6.22 17.59
N GLN A 164 9.96 -5.82 18.79
CA GLN A 164 9.35 -6.26 20.05
C GLN A 164 7.88 -5.81 20.19
N MET A 165 7.56 -4.59 19.76
CA MET A 165 6.18 -4.11 19.79
C MET A 165 5.30 -4.89 18.81
N LEU A 166 5.80 -5.15 17.59
CA LEU A 166 5.06 -5.90 16.58
C LEU A 166 4.90 -7.39 16.94
N GLU A 167 5.90 -8.02 17.55
CA GLU A 167 5.78 -9.38 18.11
C GLU A 167 4.67 -9.46 19.18
N LYS A 168 4.57 -8.44 20.04
CA LYS A 168 3.46 -8.33 21.01
C LYS A 168 2.12 -8.06 20.32
N ALA A 169 2.10 -7.24 19.26
CA ALA A 169 0.88 -6.94 18.51
C ALA A 169 0.28 -8.20 17.89
N VAL A 170 1.09 -8.99 17.15
CA VAL A 170 0.64 -10.25 16.53
C VAL A 170 0.21 -11.30 17.57
N SER A 171 0.79 -11.25 18.78
CA SER A 171 0.42 -12.13 19.88
C SER A 171 -0.89 -11.74 20.55
N ALA A 172 -1.20 -10.43 20.62
CA ALA A 172 -2.38 -9.89 21.30
C ALA A 172 -3.67 -10.06 20.49
N ASP A 173 -3.61 -9.91 19.16
CA ASP A 173 -4.78 -10.09 18.28
C ASP A 173 -4.90 -11.51 17.69
N GLY A 174 -4.01 -12.41 18.09
CA GLY A 174 -3.99 -13.78 17.60
C GLY A 174 -3.87 -13.86 16.07
N ALA A 175 -2.72 -13.50 15.52
CA ALA A 175 -2.33 -13.77 14.14
C ALA A 175 -3.29 -13.34 13.01
N ARG A 176 -4.35 -12.55 13.24
CA ARG A 176 -5.38 -12.24 12.23
C ARG A 176 -5.13 -10.97 11.40
N ASP A 177 -4.05 -10.26 11.70
CA ASP A 177 -3.76 -8.99 11.06
C ASP A 177 -2.57 -9.05 10.12
N ALA A 178 -2.85 -9.02 8.81
CA ALA A 178 -1.84 -9.09 7.77
C ALA A 178 -0.79 -7.97 7.86
N GLU A 179 -1.19 -6.75 8.22
CA GLU A 179 -0.29 -5.60 8.23
C GLU A 179 0.75 -5.70 9.37
N ASN A 180 0.33 -6.20 10.54
CA ASN A 180 1.25 -6.46 11.65
C ASN A 180 2.34 -7.46 11.23
N TRP A 181 1.96 -8.50 10.49
CA TRP A 181 2.91 -9.47 9.95
C TRP A 181 3.81 -8.87 8.86
N SER A 182 3.27 -8.08 7.94
CA SER A 182 4.04 -7.40 6.90
C SER A 182 5.13 -6.49 7.50
N GLN A 183 4.75 -5.62 8.46
CA GLN A 183 5.71 -4.73 9.12
C GLN A 183 6.76 -5.50 9.93
N LEU A 184 6.36 -6.59 10.60
CA LEU A 184 7.29 -7.46 11.31
C LEU A 184 8.27 -8.14 10.33
N GLY A 185 7.78 -8.54 9.16
CA GLY A 185 8.58 -9.07 8.05
C GLY A 185 9.65 -8.09 7.57
N HIS A 186 9.29 -6.81 7.36
CA HIS A 186 10.26 -5.77 6.99
C HIS A 186 11.34 -5.59 8.05
N ASN A 187 10.99 -5.60 9.33
CA ASN A 187 11.98 -5.51 10.41
C ASN A 187 12.94 -6.71 10.41
N TYR A 188 12.46 -7.93 10.19
CA TYR A 188 13.34 -9.10 10.06
C TYR A 188 14.22 -9.04 8.81
N LEU A 189 13.69 -8.56 7.68
CA LEU A 189 14.45 -8.39 6.45
C LEU A 189 15.58 -7.37 6.63
N TYR A 190 15.29 -6.23 7.25
CA TYR A 190 16.30 -5.22 7.60
C TYR A 190 17.43 -5.83 8.47
N ARG A 191 17.05 -6.73 9.39
CA ARG A 191 17.97 -7.47 10.27
C ARG A 191 18.60 -8.70 9.61
N LYS A 192 18.38 -8.93 8.31
CA LYS A 192 18.88 -10.08 7.53
C LYS A 192 18.45 -11.45 8.05
N GLN A 193 17.33 -11.51 8.78
CA GLN A 193 16.72 -12.76 9.24
C GLN A 193 15.70 -13.24 8.20
N LEU A 194 16.20 -13.73 7.05
CA LEU A 194 15.41 -13.99 5.85
C LEU A 194 14.29 -15.02 6.07
N GLU A 195 14.55 -16.10 6.81
CA GLU A 195 13.56 -17.16 7.05
C GLU A 195 12.39 -16.66 7.93
N ARG A 196 12.70 -15.79 8.91
CA ARG A 196 11.66 -15.14 9.73
C ARG A 196 10.86 -14.14 8.91
N ALA A 197 11.53 -13.36 8.06
CA ALA A 197 10.87 -12.44 7.15
C ALA A 197 9.93 -13.17 6.17
N GLN A 198 10.40 -14.26 5.55
CA GLN A 198 9.62 -15.09 4.65
C GLN A 198 8.36 -15.63 5.34
N ARG A 199 8.49 -16.15 6.57
CA ARG A 199 7.34 -16.61 7.35
C ARG A 199 6.32 -15.50 7.59
N CYS A 200 6.79 -14.30 7.95
CA CYS A 200 5.90 -13.18 8.21
C CYS A 200 5.14 -12.74 6.96
N PHE A 201 5.83 -12.57 5.82
CA PHE A 201 5.17 -12.21 4.57
C PHE A 201 4.23 -13.30 4.07
N ARG A 202 4.59 -14.58 4.21
CA ARG A 202 3.68 -15.69 3.88
C ARG A 202 2.41 -15.63 4.71
N THR A 203 2.51 -15.40 6.02
CA THR A 203 1.34 -15.25 6.88
C THR A 203 0.51 -14.00 6.50
N ALA A 204 1.14 -12.89 6.13
CA ALA A 204 0.41 -11.71 5.62
C ALA A 204 -0.37 -12.00 4.33
N VAL A 205 0.24 -12.77 3.41
CA VAL A 205 -0.42 -13.23 2.17
C VAL A 205 -1.60 -14.16 2.50
N GLU A 206 -1.42 -15.11 3.41
CA GLU A 206 -2.50 -16.03 3.85
C GLU A 206 -3.68 -15.27 4.46
N LEU A 207 -3.41 -14.29 5.33
CA LEU A 207 -4.45 -13.51 6.02
C LEU A 207 -5.19 -12.53 5.12
N SER A 208 -4.59 -12.14 3.99
CA SER A 208 -5.22 -11.31 2.98
C SER A 208 -5.94 -12.13 1.90
N ASP A 209 -6.03 -13.45 2.06
CA ASP A 209 -6.50 -14.40 1.04
C ASP A 209 -5.78 -14.22 -0.30
N GLY A 210 -4.48 -13.89 -0.27
CA GLY A 210 -3.67 -13.67 -1.47
C GLY A 210 -3.99 -12.37 -2.22
N ARG A 211 -4.71 -11.41 -1.63
CA ARG A 211 -5.07 -10.13 -2.28
C ARG A 211 -4.11 -8.98 -1.96
N ASP A 212 -3.10 -9.19 -1.14
CA ASP A 212 -2.10 -8.17 -0.83
C ASP A 212 -0.95 -8.20 -1.84
N PHE A 213 -1.03 -7.31 -2.84
CA PHE A 213 0.00 -7.12 -3.85
C PHE A 213 1.38 -6.85 -3.24
N ALA A 214 1.45 -5.99 -2.22
CA ALA A 214 2.72 -5.60 -1.62
C ALA A 214 3.33 -6.76 -0.82
N ALA A 215 2.52 -7.49 -0.05
CA ALA A 215 2.98 -8.67 0.68
C ALA A 215 3.49 -9.77 -0.27
N LEU A 216 2.81 -10.00 -1.41
CA LEU A 216 3.27 -10.96 -2.43
C LEU A 216 4.62 -10.54 -3.05
N CYS A 217 4.79 -9.26 -3.38
CA CYS A 217 6.05 -8.74 -3.88
C CYS A 217 7.19 -8.86 -2.84
N ASN A 218 6.90 -8.55 -1.58
CA ASN A 218 7.87 -8.66 -0.49
C ASN A 218 8.24 -10.12 -0.20
N LEU A 219 7.27 -11.04 -0.27
CA LEU A 219 7.52 -12.47 -0.14
C LEU A 219 8.46 -12.97 -1.25
N ALA A 220 8.22 -12.55 -2.50
CA ALA A 220 9.05 -12.91 -3.63
C ALA A 220 10.49 -12.38 -3.52
N ASP A 221 10.67 -11.14 -3.05
CA ASP A 221 12.01 -10.56 -2.83
C ASP A 221 12.81 -11.39 -1.81
N VAL A 222 12.18 -11.77 -0.70
CA VAL A 222 12.82 -12.63 0.31
C VAL A 222 13.10 -14.03 -0.25
N GLN A 223 12.19 -14.60 -1.04
CA GLN A 223 12.39 -15.91 -1.68
C GLN A 223 13.57 -15.91 -2.65
N ARG A 224 13.75 -14.86 -3.47
CA ARG A 224 14.95 -14.67 -4.31
C ARG A 224 16.22 -14.61 -3.47
N GLN A 225 16.23 -13.83 -2.40
CA GLN A 225 17.40 -13.74 -1.50
C GLN A 225 17.72 -15.09 -0.81
N LEU A 226 16.71 -15.93 -0.59
CA LEU A 226 16.84 -17.30 -0.10
C LEU A 226 17.20 -18.32 -1.19
N GLN A 227 17.39 -17.90 -2.44
CA GLN A 227 17.69 -18.76 -3.59
C GLN A 227 16.56 -19.77 -3.88
N LEU A 228 15.31 -19.32 -3.75
CA LEU A 228 14.09 -20.06 -4.07
C LEU A 228 13.37 -19.42 -5.27
N PRO A 229 13.96 -19.42 -6.48
CA PRO A 229 13.45 -18.66 -7.62
C PRO A 229 12.08 -19.16 -8.13
N GLU A 230 11.79 -20.46 -8.05
CA GLU A 230 10.49 -21.02 -8.41
C GLU A 230 9.36 -20.46 -7.53
N GLU A 231 9.56 -20.44 -6.20
CA GLU A 231 8.58 -19.88 -5.27
C GLU A 231 8.43 -18.36 -5.47
N ALA A 232 9.53 -17.66 -5.72
CA ALA A 232 9.51 -16.24 -5.99
C ALA A 232 8.70 -15.91 -7.25
N LEU A 233 8.90 -16.68 -8.34
CA LEU A 233 8.14 -16.53 -9.56
C LEU A 233 6.64 -16.76 -9.33
N ALA A 234 6.27 -17.78 -8.55
CA ALA A 234 4.88 -18.05 -8.22
C ALA A 234 4.24 -16.88 -7.43
N SER A 235 4.95 -16.33 -6.44
CA SER A 235 4.51 -15.15 -5.69
C SER A 235 4.35 -13.91 -6.58
N LEU A 236 5.26 -13.69 -7.53
CA LEU A 236 5.19 -12.56 -8.48
C LEU A 236 4.07 -12.73 -9.49
N GLN A 237 3.81 -13.94 -9.97
CA GLN A 237 2.66 -14.24 -10.83
C GLN A 237 1.35 -14.00 -10.09
N ALA A 238 1.24 -14.42 -8.83
CA ALA A 238 0.10 -14.10 -7.99
C ALA A 238 -0.05 -12.58 -7.80
N ALA A 239 1.04 -11.85 -7.57
CA ALA A 239 1.01 -10.38 -7.47
C ALA A 239 0.49 -9.74 -8.76
N MET A 240 0.94 -10.20 -9.93
CA MET A 240 0.48 -9.69 -11.23
C MET A 240 -1.00 -10.01 -11.51
N GLN A 241 -1.52 -11.14 -11.01
CA GLN A 241 -2.95 -11.48 -11.13
C GLN A 241 -3.82 -10.55 -10.26
N VAL A 242 -3.35 -10.19 -9.08
CA VAL A 242 -4.04 -9.26 -8.16
C VAL A 242 -3.95 -7.83 -8.68
N GLY A 243 -2.78 -7.45 -9.19
CA GLY A 243 -2.48 -6.10 -9.66
C GLY A 243 -2.14 -5.13 -8.52
N PRO A 244 -1.32 -4.10 -8.80
CA PRO A 244 -1.04 -3.05 -7.82
C PRO A 244 -2.31 -2.24 -7.50
N PRO A 245 -2.43 -1.73 -6.26
CA PRO A 245 -3.53 -0.87 -5.87
C PRO A 245 -3.50 0.45 -6.66
N PRO A 246 -4.65 1.16 -6.79
CA PRO A 246 -4.69 2.45 -7.46
C PRO A 246 -3.76 3.47 -6.79
N SER A 247 -2.73 3.89 -7.51
CA SER A 247 -1.75 4.87 -7.06
C SER A 247 -1.16 5.62 -8.26
N THR A 248 -0.40 6.68 -8.02
CA THR A 248 0.34 7.38 -9.07
C THR A 248 1.51 6.57 -9.64
N SER A 249 1.94 5.51 -8.93
CA SER A 249 3.05 4.63 -9.30
C SER A 249 2.60 3.24 -9.77
N MET A 250 1.29 3.02 -9.94
CA MET A 250 0.71 1.70 -10.23
C MET A 250 1.34 1.02 -11.44
N GLU A 251 1.50 1.74 -12.56
CA GLU A 251 2.12 1.19 -13.77
C GLU A 251 3.59 0.80 -13.53
N HIS A 252 4.34 1.66 -12.84
CA HIS A 252 5.74 1.41 -12.48
C HIS A 252 5.87 0.23 -11.52
N GLU A 253 4.95 0.07 -10.57
CA GLU A 253 4.91 -1.09 -9.67
C GLU A 253 4.67 -2.40 -10.44
N LEU A 254 3.76 -2.40 -11.41
CA LEU A 254 3.51 -3.57 -12.26
C LEU A 254 4.74 -3.93 -13.11
N VAL A 255 5.37 -2.94 -13.73
CA VAL A 255 6.61 -3.11 -14.52
C VAL A 255 7.75 -3.64 -13.65
N ARG A 256 7.90 -3.14 -12.42
CA ARG A 256 8.90 -3.64 -11.46
C ARG A 256 8.61 -5.08 -11.04
N THR A 257 7.34 -5.45 -10.86
CA THR A 257 6.95 -6.84 -10.57
C THR A 257 7.23 -7.77 -11.75
N GLN A 258 6.96 -7.35 -12.98
CA GLN A 258 7.34 -8.08 -14.20
C GLN A 258 8.86 -8.24 -14.30
N HIS A 259 9.62 -7.17 -14.08
CA HIS A 259 11.08 -7.21 -14.06
C HIS A 259 11.60 -8.25 -13.06
N ASN A 260 11.09 -8.23 -11.83
CA ASN A 260 11.49 -9.20 -10.80
C ASN A 260 11.12 -10.64 -11.19
N ALA A 261 10.02 -10.85 -11.93
CA ALA A 261 9.63 -12.17 -12.41
C ALA A 261 10.59 -12.67 -13.50
N GLY A 262 10.99 -11.79 -14.42
CA GLY A 262 12.04 -12.06 -15.40
C GLY A 262 13.38 -12.39 -14.73
N MET A 263 13.74 -11.69 -13.66
CA MET A 263 14.96 -11.97 -12.89
C MET A 263 14.90 -13.34 -12.20
N ALA A 264 13.74 -13.75 -11.67
CA ALA A 264 13.56 -15.09 -11.13
C ALA A 264 13.69 -16.18 -12.21
N LEU A 265 13.19 -15.93 -13.43
CA LEU A 265 13.35 -16.83 -14.58
C LEU A 265 14.82 -16.94 -15.03
N LEU A 266 15.55 -15.83 -15.05
CA LEU A 266 16.99 -15.82 -15.34
C LEU A 266 17.80 -16.65 -14.34
N GLU A 267 17.45 -16.59 -13.05
CA GLU A 267 18.09 -17.42 -12.01
C GLU A 267 17.83 -18.92 -12.19
N MET A 268 16.81 -19.29 -12.96
CA MET A 268 16.50 -20.66 -13.35
C MET A 268 17.00 -21.02 -14.75
N GLU A 269 17.79 -20.13 -15.40
CA GLU A 269 18.29 -20.29 -16.78
C GLU A 269 17.17 -20.43 -17.84
N ALA A 270 15.94 -20.01 -17.51
CA ALA A 270 14.78 -20.00 -18.41
C ALA A 270 14.80 -18.75 -19.31
N HIS A 271 15.78 -18.67 -20.21
CA HIS A 271 16.08 -17.46 -20.98
C HIS A 271 14.97 -17.05 -21.97
N GLU A 272 14.26 -18.01 -22.58
CA GLU A 272 13.17 -17.73 -23.51
C GLU A 272 11.97 -17.09 -22.79
N GLU A 273 11.55 -17.68 -21.67
CA GLU A 273 10.46 -17.16 -20.86
C GLU A 273 10.83 -15.82 -20.21
N ALA A 274 12.06 -15.67 -19.73
CA ALA A 274 12.56 -14.41 -19.19
C ALA A 274 12.49 -13.29 -20.23
N ALA A 275 12.92 -13.57 -21.48
CA ALA A 275 12.85 -12.62 -22.57
C ALA A 275 11.41 -12.13 -22.81
N LEU A 276 10.43 -13.05 -22.86
CA LEU A 276 9.01 -12.68 -23.04
C LEU A 276 8.49 -11.75 -21.92
N VAL A 277 8.88 -12.01 -20.68
CA VAL A 277 8.48 -11.17 -19.53
C VAL A 277 9.14 -9.79 -19.62
N PHE A 278 10.43 -9.71 -19.96
CA PHE A 278 11.10 -8.43 -20.13
C PHE A 278 10.59 -7.65 -21.35
N GLU A 279 10.27 -8.31 -22.46
CA GLU A 279 9.61 -7.70 -23.62
C GLU A 279 8.27 -7.06 -23.24
N SER A 280 7.46 -7.78 -22.46
CA SER A 280 6.21 -7.22 -21.92
C SER A 280 6.47 -5.97 -21.06
N ALA A 281 7.50 -6.02 -20.19
CA ALA A 281 7.84 -4.90 -19.31
C ALA A 281 8.29 -3.66 -20.08
N VAL A 282 9.16 -3.81 -21.09
CA VAL A 282 9.63 -2.68 -21.90
C VAL A 282 8.61 -2.17 -22.91
N HIS A 283 7.64 -3.01 -23.29
CA HIS A 283 6.50 -2.58 -24.09
C HIS A 283 5.56 -1.70 -23.28
N GLN A 284 5.36 -2.05 -22.00
CA GLN A 284 4.54 -1.28 -21.07
C GLN A 284 5.22 0.03 -20.65
N ASP A 285 6.52 -0.01 -20.36
CA ASP A 285 7.34 1.17 -20.10
C ASP A 285 8.63 1.14 -20.94
N SER A 286 8.63 1.93 -22.01
CA SER A 286 9.79 2.06 -22.90
C SER A 286 11.05 2.62 -22.22
N GLY A 287 10.89 3.25 -21.04
CA GLY A 287 11.97 3.78 -20.20
C GLY A 287 12.51 2.79 -19.17
N ALA A 288 11.99 1.56 -19.09
CA ALA A 288 12.42 0.54 -18.14
C ALA A 288 13.84 0.02 -18.44
N THR A 289 14.85 0.81 -18.06
CA THR A 289 16.26 0.61 -18.41
C THR A 289 16.80 -0.73 -17.90
N ASP A 290 16.45 -1.13 -16.68
CA ASP A 290 16.89 -2.40 -16.10
C ASP A 290 16.29 -3.61 -16.84
N SER A 291 15.03 -3.50 -17.30
CA SER A 291 14.38 -4.54 -18.11
C SER A 291 14.98 -4.63 -19.51
N TRP A 292 15.35 -3.50 -20.14
CA TRP A 292 16.09 -3.52 -21.41
C TRP A 292 17.46 -4.19 -21.27
N ALA A 293 18.18 -3.93 -20.17
CA ALA A 293 19.46 -4.56 -19.91
C ALA A 293 19.31 -6.08 -19.74
N ALA A 294 18.33 -6.52 -18.94
CA ALA A 294 18.07 -7.93 -18.70
C ALA A 294 17.57 -8.66 -19.96
N LEU A 295 16.75 -8.02 -20.78
CA LEU A 295 16.35 -8.53 -22.09
C LEU A 295 17.57 -8.75 -23.00
N GLY A 296 18.51 -7.81 -23.02
CA GLY A 296 19.76 -7.95 -23.78
C GLY A 296 20.60 -9.13 -23.33
N VAL A 297 20.64 -9.42 -22.01
CA VAL A 297 21.30 -10.62 -21.47
C VAL A 297 20.59 -11.88 -21.98
N CYS A 298 19.26 -11.95 -21.90
CA CYS A 298 18.50 -13.10 -22.41
C CYS A 298 18.80 -13.34 -23.90
N MET A 299 18.79 -12.30 -24.73
CA MET A 299 19.05 -12.41 -26.17
C MET A 299 20.47 -12.91 -26.46
N ALA A 300 21.48 -12.52 -25.66
CA ALA A 300 22.84 -12.99 -25.81
C ALA A 300 22.96 -14.49 -25.46
N GLU A 301 22.35 -14.93 -24.35
CA GLU A 301 22.34 -16.35 -23.95
C GLU A 301 21.59 -17.23 -24.97
N LEU A 302 20.60 -16.68 -25.66
CA LEU A 302 19.88 -17.34 -26.76
C LEU A 302 20.62 -17.30 -28.12
N GLY A 303 21.82 -16.71 -28.18
CA GLY A 303 22.62 -16.58 -29.40
C GLY A 303 22.09 -15.56 -30.42
N GLN A 304 21.22 -14.64 -29.99
CA GLN A 304 20.65 -13.57 -30.82
C GLN A 304 21.45 -12.27 -30.66
N ASP A 305 22.71 -12.28 -31.09
CA ASP A 305 23.67 -11.19 -30.87
C ASP A 305 23.18 -9.82 -31.39
N GLU A 306 22.50 -9.80 -32.54
CA GLU A 306 21.96 -8.55 -33.11
C GLU A 306 20.86 -7.93 -32.23
N ALA A 307 19.98 -8.77 -31.68
CA ALA A 307 18.92 -8.35 -30.77
C ALA A 307 19.49 -7.90 -29.42
N ALA A 308 20.49 -8.62 -28.90
CA ALA A 308 21.21 -8.23 -27.69
C ALA A 308 21.87 -6.85 -27.84
N LEU A 309 22.54 -6.61 -28.96
CA LEU A 309 23.16 -5.31 -29.27
C LEU A 309 22.11 -4.20 -29.41
N ALA A 310 20.95 -4.49 -30.00
CA ALA A 310 19.85 -3.53 -30.08
C ALA A 310 19.35 -3.12 -28.69
N CYS A 311 19.18 -4.08 -27.77
CA CYS A 311 18.82 -3.80 -26.38
C CYS A 311 19.87 -2.93 -25.69
N GLN A 312 21.16 -3.23 -25.84
CA GLN A 312 22.24 -2.43 -25.26
C GLN A 312 22.28 -1.00 -25.81
N ARG A 313 22.02 -0.82 -27.12
CA ARG A 313 21.89 0.52 -27.73
C ARG A 313 20.74 1.30 -27.11
N GLN A 314 19.60 0.64 -26.87
CA GLN A 314 18.44 1.26 -26.22
C GLN A 314 18.77 1.70 -24.79
N VAL A 315 19.44 0.85 -24.00
CA VAL A 315 19.91 1.20 -22.64
C VAL A 315 20.80 2.45 -22.67
N LEU A 316 21.76 2.50 -23.60
CA LEU A 316 22.65 3.66 -23.75
C LEU A 316 21.87 4.92 -24.15
N GLN A 317 20.91 4.79 -25.06
CA GLN A 317 20.06 5.90 -25.48
C GLN A 317 19.25 6.47 -24.32
N LEU A 318 18.62 5.61 -23.51
CA LEU A 318 17.86 6.02 -22.34
C LEU A 318 18.73 6.75 -21.32
N LYS A 319 19.91 6.20 -20.99
CA LYS A 319 20.88 6.85 -20.08
C LYS A 319 21.41 8.19 -20.59
N LEU A 320 21.53 8.37 -21.91
CA LEU A 320 21.93 9.65 -22.51
C LEU A 320 20.80 10.69 -22.52
N GLN A 321 19.54 10.24 -22.48
CA GLN A 321 18.35 11.10 -22.44
C GLN A 321 17.94 11.47 -21.01
N GLU A 322 18.37 10.73 -20.00
CA GLU A 322 18.27 11.16 -18.60
C GLU A 322 19.02 12.50 -18.44
N PRO A 323 18.36 13.60 -18.03
CA PRO A 323 19.04 14.86 -17.79
C PRO A 323 20.09 14.63 -16.70
N GLY A 324 21.36 14.68 -17.10
CA GLY A 324 22.47 14.44 -16.20
C GLY A 324 22.39 15.34 -14.98
N THR A 325 22.35 14.72 -13.79
CA THR A 325 22.99 15.25 -12.60
C THR A 325 24.44 15.56 -12.94
N CYS A 326 24.69 16.83 -13.26
CA CYS A 326 26.02 17.44 -13.29
C CYS A 326 26.20 18.26 -12.02
#